data_AF-A0AAN6DQE4-F1
#
_entry.id   AF-A0AAN6DQE4-F1
#
_cell.length_a   1.000
_cell.length_b   1.000
_cell.length_c   1.000
_cell.angle_alpha   90.00
_cell.angle_beta   90.00
_cell.angle_gamma   90.00
#
_symmetry.space_group_name_H-M   'P 1'
#
loop_
_entity.id
_entity.type
_entity.pdbx_description
1 polymer ?
#
loop_
_entity_poly.entity_id
_entity_poly.type
_entity_poly.pdbx_seq_one_letter_code
_entity_poly.pdbx_strand_id
1 'polypeptide(L)'
;MRPINLRLFGLPKWQRHFEIVLGTTKHEVRRHNQRRWYATPVTVTDEPKHDGREKVVILGSGWAGYVLSQRLDTKKFRVVVISPRSYFVFTPLLNDASVGTLEIRNVMEAVRRRNSPVEFLQGWADDVDFANKTVSVEPSVLDPNVGHALTGPRAPNEQQTTVGFFKETPADVQLGGTGGTKVPTFPVSYDKLIIAVGTYSQTFGTKGVRENAMFQKDVGDATAVRRRILALFELARFPFISEETKRYLLHFAIVGGGPTGMEFAACLSDLIRQDISRIHPQLMKYIRITLYDVAPKVLPMFDATLADYAVKQYKRQNIEIKTSHHVEELRKGFPNDEDARANQDKQPSGRVYTLRTKEEGDVGIGMCVWSTGNMNNPFVQRALDHVRRHPADSAVITEGEAEIKDPTDRKWMIQRDPKSGVILVDDHFRVNLDAHGADVGDIAAKAYMKDVFALGDTTKLKSGALPATAQVANQQALWLAKTLNKHPDPESFGKVHGFTFRNLGVLTYVGGAKAVLQGPNTDREGMAKGLKGWIAFLIWRGAYLTMTLSWRNKFLVPIQWLAVRVFGRDISRF
;
A
#
# COMPACT_ATOMS: atom_id res chain seq x y z
N MET A 1 -66.31 50.89 -9.28
CA MET A 1 -65.88 49.89 -8.27
C MET A 1 -64.38 49.69 -8.44
N ARG A 2 -63.58 49.95 -7.38
CA ARG A 2 -62.13 49.66 -7.38
C ARG A 2 -61.91 48.22 -6.92
N PRO A 3 -60.98 47.44 -7.52
CA PRO A 3 -60.39 46.31 -6.85
C PRO A 3 -59.02 46.66 -6.27
N ILE A 4 -58.76 46.00 -5.16
CA ILE A 4 -57.75 46.25 -4.14
C ILE A 4 -56.42 45.58 -4.51
N ASN A 5 -55.32 46.28 -4.23
CA ASN A 5 -53.96 45.76 -4.18
C ASN A 5 -53.83 44.75 -3.02
N LEU A 6 -53.33 43.54 -3.31
CA LEU A 6 -52.59 42.76 -2.31
C LEU A 6 -51.17 42.50 -2.83
N ARG A 7 -50.21 43.16 -2.21
CA ARG A 7 -48.78 42.81 -2.29
C ARG A 7 -48.54 41.61 -1.38
N LEU A 8 -47.99 40.53 -1.94
CA LEU A 8 -47.21 39.56 -1.19
C LEU A 8 -45.79 39.55 -1.78
N PHE A 9 -44.87 40.05 -0.96
CA PHE A 9 -43.44 40.07 -1.20
C PHE A 9 -42.85 38.66 -1.04
N GLY A 10 -41.90 38.32 -1.91
CA GLY A 10 -40.71 37.57 -1.50
C GLY A 10 -40.50 36.19 -2.13
N LEU A 11 -39.90 36.15 -3.34
CA LEU A 11 -38.98 35.08 -3.76
C LEU A 11 -37.92 35.63 -4.77
N PRO A 12 -36.66 35.13 -4.78
CA PRO A 12 -35.49 35.85 -5.32
C PRO A 12 -35.18 35.67 -6.82
N LYS A 13 -34.47 36.68 -7.35
CA LYS A 13 -34.04 36.95 -8.73
C LYS A 13 -33.04 35.93 -9.36
N TRP A 14 -33.48 34.74 -9.76
CA TRP A 14 -32.64 33.83 -10.59
C TRP A 14 -33.30 33.34 -11.89
N GLN A 15 -34.23 34.12 -12.44
CA GLN A 15 -34.97 33.76 -13.67
C GLN A 15 -35.07 34.92 -14.68
N ARG A 16 -33.92 35.52 -15.04
CA ARG A 16 -33.83 36.32 -16.27
C ARG A 16 -32.48 36.11 -16.95
N HIS A 17 -32.57 35.82 -18.26
CA HIS A 17 -31.53 35.77 -19.30
C HIS A 17 -31.14 34.37 -19.77
N PHE A 18 -32.10 33.74 -20.43
CA PHE A 18 -31.85 32.97 -21.66
C PHE A 18 -32.29 33.85 -22.85
N GLU A 19 -31.58 33.73 -23.97
CA GLU A 19 -31.66 34.48 -25.24
C GLU A 19 -30.81 35.76 -25.34
N ILE A 20 -29.74 35.66 -26.13
CA ILE A 20 -29.59 36.35 -27.43
C ILE A 20 -28.44 35.64 -28.19
N VAL A 21 -28.76 35.13 -29.38
CA VAL A 21 -27.81 34.61 -30.37
C VAL A 21 -27.67 35.65 -31.48
N LEU A 22 -26.43 35.89 -31.93
CA LEU A 22 -25.97 36.06 -33.34
C LEU A 22 -24.97 37.22 -33.53
N GLY A 23 -23.78 36.84 -34.05
CA GLY A 23 -23.02 37.65 -35.01
C GLY A 23 -21.92 38.56 -34.45
N THR A 24 -20.67 38.10 -34.48
CA THR A 24 -19.55 38.66 -35.29
C THR A 24 -18.20 38.17 -34.76
N THR A 25 -17.41 37.65 -35.70
CA THR A 25 -16.04 37.16 -35.56
C THR A 25 -15.05 38.29 -35.26
N LYS A 26 -14.42 38.24 -34.08
CA LYS A 26 -13.03 38.70 -33.85
C LYS A 26 -12.39 37.77 -32.83
N HIS A 27 -11.29 37.12 -33.21
CA HIS A 27 -10.44 36.34 -32.31
C HIS A 27 -9.79 37.26 -31.29
N GLU A 28 -10.47 37.47 -30.18
CA GLU A 28 -9.91 38.04 -28.97
C GLU A 28 -9.75 36.89 -27.98
N VAL A 29 -8.49 36.60 -27.60
CA VAL A 29 -8.15 35.56 -26.61
C VAL A 29 -8.71 36.01 -25.25
N ARG A 30 -10.00 35.75 -25.04
CA ARG A 30 -10.65 35.91 -23.73
C ARG A 30 -9.98 34.93 -22.77
N ARG A 31 -9.27 35.49 -21.78
CA ARG A 31 -8.88 34.82 -20.53
C ARG A 31 -10.11 34.12 -19.95
N HIS A 32 -10.31 32.87 -20.33
CA HIS A 32 -11.22 31.99 -19.62
C HIS A 32 -10.56 31.75 -18.26
N ASN A 33 -11.16 32.30 -17.20
CA ASN A 33 -11.06 31.71 -15.87
C ASN A 33 -11.61 30.28 -16.00
N GLN A 34 -10.79 29.34 -16.47
CA GLN A 34 -11.11 27.93 -16.45
C GLN A 34 -11.27 27.58 -14.98
N ARG A 35 -12.51 27.35 -14.55
CA ARG A 35 -12.79 26.60 -13.33
C ARG A 35 -12.00 25.31 -13.45
N ARG A 36 -10.92 25.20 -12.68
CA ARG A 36 -9.94 24.11 -12.72
C ARG A 36 -10.70 22.78 -12.73
N TRP A 37 -10.62 22.05 -13.84
CA TRP A 37 -11.28 20.76 -13.97
C TRP A 37 -10.62 19.76 -13.02
N TYR A 38 -11.42 18.94 -12.32
CA TYR A 38 -10.92 17.86 -11.43
C TYR A 38 -10.11 16.77 -12.17
N ALA A 39 -10.11 16.83 -13.49
CA ALA A 39 -9.26 16.08 -14.40
C ALA A 39 -8.44 17.09 -15.23
N THR A 40 -7.41 17.69 -14.62
CA THR A 40 -6.38 18.37 -15.42
C THR A 40 -5.76 17.31 -16.34
N PRO A 41 -5.72 17.51 -17.67
CA PRO A 41 -4.97 16.62 -18.55
C PRO A 41 -3.50 16.65 -18.10
N VAL A 42 -2.95 15.47 -17.82
CA VAL A 42 -1.49 15.34 -17.70
C VAL A 42 -0.98 15.42 -19.13
N THR A 43 -0.59 16.62 -19.56
CA THR A 43 0.04 16.80 -20.87
C THR A 43 1.38 16.06 -20.84
N VAL A 44 1.60 15.21 -21.84
CA VAL A 44 2.84 14.46 -22.06
C VAL A 44 4.00 15.41 -22.35
N THR A 45 3.67 16.59 -22.90
CA THR A 45 4.62 17.66 -23.19
C THR A 45 4.64 18.71 -22.08
N ASP A 46 5.85 19.18 -21.77
CA ASP A 46 6.16 20.36 -20.96
C ASP A 46 5.56 21.62 -21.59
N GLU A 47 4.24 21.81 -21.48
CA GLU A 47 3.73 23.17 -21.63
C GLU A 47 4.35 24.03 -20.51
N PRO A 48 5.08 25.10 -20.88
CA PRO A 48 5.99 25.79 -19.98
C PRO A 48 5.21 26.37 -18.81
N LYS A 49 5.59 25.99 -17.58
CA LYS A 49 5.29 26.64 -16.27
C LYS A 49 4.07 27.57 -16.28
N HIS A 50 2.92 27.09 -16.76
CA HIS A 50 1.83 27.99 -17.15
C HIS A 50 1.23 28.75 -15.95
N ASP A 51 1.58 28.34 -14.73
CA ASP A 51 1.19 28.92 -13.45
C ASP A 51 2.36 29.23 -12.48
N GLY A 52 3.62 29.07 -12.90
CA GLY A 52 4.83 29.37 -12.11
C GLY A 52 5.15 28.42 -10.94
N ARG A 53 4.42 27.31 -10.78
CA ARG A 53 4.64 26.35 -9.68
C ARG A 53 5.62 25.23 -10.07
N GLU A 54 6.41 24.75 -9.11
CA GLU A 54 7.27 23.58 -9.32
C GLU A 54 6.42 22.30 -9.37
N LYS A 55 6.67 21.44 -10.37
CA LYS A 55 5.99 20.15 -10.55
C LYS A 55 6.62 19.08 -9.67
N VAL A 56 5.88 18.63 -8.66
CA VAL A 56 6.29 17.54 -7.77
C VAL A 56 5.57 16.26 -8.19
N VAL A 57 6.34 15.30 -8.70
CA VAL A 57 5.83 13.97 -9.06
C VAL A 57 6.04 13.00 -7.90
N ILE A 58 4.98 12.35 -7.45
CA ILE A 58 4.99 11.39 -6.35
C ILE A 58 4.60 10.02 -6.90
N LEU A 59 5.51 9.05 -6.77
CA LEU A 59 5.29 7.67 -7.18
C LEU A 59 4.72 6.87 -6.00
N GLY A 60 3.46 6.45 -6.11
CA GLY A 60 2.76 5.65 -5.10
C GLY A 60 1.76 6.43 -4.25
N SER A 61 0.59 5.83 -4.02
CA SER A 61 -0.50 6.36 -3.18
C SER A 61 -0.57 5.71 -1.78
N GLY A 62 0.53 5.14 -1.29
CA GLY A 62 0.62 4.52 0.05
C GLY A 62 0.78 5.55 1.17
N TRP A 63 1.11 5.10 2.39
CA TRP A 63 1.29 5.96 3.57
C TRP A 63 2.20 7.17 3.32
N ALA A 64 3.37 6.96 2.71
CA ALA A 64 4.28 8.07 2.44
C ALA A 64 3.75 9.00 1.34
N GLY A 65 3.48 8.47 0.14
CA GLY A 65 3.12 9.28 -1.02
C GLY A 65 1.76 9.99 -0.88
N TYR A 66 0.75 9.30 -0.32
CA TYR A 66 -0.55 9.90 -0.07
C TYR A 66 -0.45 11.04 0.94
N VAL A 67 0.13 10.79 2.12
CA VAL A 67 0.23 11.80 3.18
C VAL A 67 1.02 13.01 2.70
N LEU A 68 2.14 12.79 2.01
CA LEU A 68 2.95 13.87 1.42
C LEU A 68 2.12 14.71 0.44
N SER A 69 1.41 14.06 -0.50
CA SER A 69 0.62 14.75 -1.52
C SER A 69 -0.44 15.68 -0.91
N GLN A 70 -1.03 15.30 0.22
CA GLN A 70 -2.07 16.06 0.91
C GLN A 70 -1.51 17.21 1.78
N ARG A 71 -0.19 17.28 1.96
CA ARG A 71 0.48 18.22 2.88
C ARG A 71 1.36 19.24 2.18
N LEU A 72 1.71 19.03 0.92
CA LEU A 72 2.44 20.00 0.12
C LEU A 72 1.59 21.26 -0.15
N ASP A 73 2.23 22.42 -0.10
CA ASP A 73 1.60 23.71 -0.37
C ASP A 73 1.35 23.85 -1.87
N THR A 74 0.09 23.68 -2.27
CA THR A 74 -0.30 23.71 -3.67
C THR A 74 -0.28 25.10 -4.32
N LYS A 75 0.01 26.15 -3.55
CA LYS A 75 0.36 27.46 -4.10
C LYS A 75 1.78 27.50 -4.64
N LYS A 76 2.68 26.68 -4.10
CA LYS A 76 4.09 26.57 -4.51
C LYS A 76 4.30 25.41 -5.48
N PHE A 77 3.59 24.30 -5.25
CA PHE A 77 3.78 23.06 -5.97
C PHE A 77 2.56 22.66 -6.80
N ARG A 78 2.80 22.23 -8.03
CA ARG A 78 1.86 21.42 -8.80
C ARG A 78 2.14 19.95 -8.48
N VAL A 79 1.29 19.35 -7.65
CA VAL A 79 1.48 17.98 -7.15
C VAL A 79 0.79 16.98 -8.07
N VAL A 80 1.54 16.01 -8.60
CA VAL A 80 1.05 14.92 -9.45
C VAL A 80 1.37 13.59 -8.77
N VAL A 81 0.36 12.78 -8.46
CA VAL A 81 0.53 11.43 -7.93
C VAL A 81 0.39 10.42 -9.06
N ILE A 82 1.40 9.61 -9.29
CA ILE A 82 1.39 8.49 -10.24
C ILE A 82 1.34 7.20 -9.42
N SER A 83 0.24 6.47 -9.53
CA SER A 83 0.11 5.19 -8.82
C SER A 83 -0.87 4.27 -9.55
N PRO A 84 -0.65 2.95 -9.51
CA PRO A 84 -1.59 2.03 -10.11
C PRO A 84 -2.96 2.05 -9.42
N ARG A 85 -3.01 2.54 -8.18
CA ARG A 85 -4.21 2.61 -7.34
C ARG A 85 -4.67 4.05 -7.19
N SER A 86 -5.97 4.27 -7.38
CA SER A 86 -6.63 5.58 -7.27
C SER A 86 -6.97 6.00 -5.84
N TYR A 87 -6.55 5.19 -4.86
CA TYR A 87 -6.85 5.37 -3.45
C TYR A 87 -5.63 5.06 -2.57
N PHE A 88 -5.68 5.57 -1.35
CA PHE A 88 -4.88 5.18 -0.21
C PHE A 88 -5.63 4.15 0.63
N VAL A 89 -4.90 3.20 1.21
CA VAL A 89 -5.43 2.19 2.13
C VAL A 89 -4.90 2.44 3.53
N PHE A 90 -5.81 2.56 4.49
CA PHE A 90 -5.50 2.58 5.92
C PHE A 90 -5.22 1.15 6.40
N THR A 91 -4.03 0.67 6.08
CA THR A 91 -3.61 -0.73 6.30
C THR A 91 -3.85 -1.28 7.71
N PRO A 92 -3.77 -0.51 8.82
CA PRO A 92 -4.00 -1.07 10.15
C PRO A 92 -5.44 -1.55 10.42
N LEU A 93 -6.43 -1.11 9.63
CA LEU A 93 -7.83 -1.57 9.76
C LEU A 93 -8.24 -2.52 8.62
N LEU A 94 -7.29 -2.96 7.78
CA LEU A 94 -7.58 -3.87 6.67
C LEU A 94 -8.09 -5.24 7.14
N ASN A 95 -7.61 -5.71 8.29
CA ASN A 95 -8.08 -6.93 8.94
C ASN A 95 -9.55 -6.84 9.34
N ASP A 96 -9.97 -5.71 9.92
CA ASP A 96 -11.38 -5.44 10.23
C ASP A 96 -12.25 -5.44 8.97
N ALA A 97 -11.75 -4.88 7.87
CA ALA A 97 -12.46 -4.87 6.59
C ALA A 97 -12.62 -6.28 5.99
N SER A 98 -11.61 -7.14 6.16
CA SER A 98 -11.60 -8.50 5.61
C SER A 98 -12.62 -9.43 6.27
N VAL A 99 -13.05 -9.10 7.49
CA VAL A 99 -14.08 -9.88 8.20
C VAL A 99 -15.43 -9.16 8.29
N GLY A 100 -15.54 -7.94 7.76
CA GLY A 100 -16.77 -7.14 7.78
C GLY A 100 -17.06 -6.44 9.11
N THR A 101 -16.05 -6.30 9.99
CA THR A 101 -16.14 -5.37 11.13
C THR A 101 -16.18 -3.92 10.61
N LEU A 102 -15.49 -3.67 9.50
CA LEU A 102 -15.53 -2.41 8.76
C LEU A 102 -15.86 -2.64 7.29
N GLU A 103 -16.46 -1.66 6.64
CA GLU A 103 -16.65 -1.64 5.21
C GLU A 103 -15.33 -1.27 4.55
N ILE A 104 -15.07 -1.85 3.39
CA ILE A 104 -13.83 -1.58 2.63
C ILE A 104 -13.69 -0.07 2.34
N ARG A 105 -14.80 0.63 2.06
CA ARG A 105 -14.80 2.09 1.85
C ARG A 105 -14.36 2.91 3.07
N ASN A 106 -14.48 2.36 4.28
CA ASN A 106 -14.09 3.03 5.53
C ASN A 106 -12.61 2.85 5.86
N VAL A 107 -11.89 2.01 5.09
CA VAL A 107 -10.43 1.87 5.16
C VAL A 107 -9.72 2.43 3.93
N MET A 108 -10.44 3.14 3.06
CA MET A 108 -9.91 3.75 1.84
C MET A 108 -10.10 5.26 1.79
N GLU A 109 -9.19 5.95 1.11
CA GLU A 109 -9.29 7.36 0.77
C GLU A 109 -8.94 7.60 -0.69
N ALA A 110 -9.84 8.24 -1.45
CA ALA A 110 -9.52 8.60 -2.82
C ALA A 110 -8.35 9.59 -2.88
N VAL A 111 -7.46 9.42 -3.86
CA VAL A 111 -6.43 10.42 -4.18
C VAL A 111 -7.10 11.67 -4.77
N ARG A 112 -8.08 11.47 -5.67
CA ARG A 112 -8.94 12.53 -6.22
C ARG A 112 -10.09 12.88 -5.26
N ARG A 113 -9.84 13.75 -4.27
CA ARG A 113 -10.90 14.26 -3.38
C ARG A 113 -11.57 15.51 -3.98
N ARG A 114 -12.85 15.75 -3.61
CA ARG A 114 -13.68 16.87 -4.09
C ARG A 114 -13.02 18.27 -3.97
N ASN A 115 -12.15 18.48 -2.99
CA ASN A 115 -11.46 19.77 -2.79
C ASN A 115 -9.94 19.62 -2.85
N SER A 116 -9.43 18.52 -3.42
CA SER A 116 -7.98 18.29 -3.53
C SER A 116 -7.44 18.94 -4.82
N PRO A 117 -6.44 19.85 -4.71
CA PRO A 117 -5.72 20.39 -5.87
C PRO A 117 -4.63 19.45 -6.43
N VAL A 118 -4.53 18.23 -5.88
CA VAL A 118 -3.59 17.18 -6.30
C VAL A 118 -4.09 16.51 -7.58
N GLU A 119 -3.21 16.45 -8.58
CA GLU A 119 -3.44 15.72 -9.81
C GLU A 119 -3.09 14.24 -9.62
N PHE A 120 -3.77 13.36 -10.33
CA PHE A 120 -3.57 11.92 -10.23
C PHE A 120 -3.49 11.30 -11.62
N LEU A 121 -2.62 10.32 -11.77
CA LEU A 121 -2.46 9.50 -12.96
C LEU A 121 -2.44 8.04 -12.54
N GLN A 122 -3.37 7.25 -13.09
CA GLN A 122 -3.46 5.82 -12.78
C GLN A 122 -2.52 5.03 -13.68
N GLY A 123 -1.32 4.76 -13.18
CA GLY A 123 -0.28 4.08 -13.93
C GLY A 123 0.84 3.55 -13.06
N TRP A 124 1.59 2.61 -13.62
CA TRP A 124 2.84 2.11 -13.08
C TRP A 124 3.98 3.04 -13.51
N ALA A 125 4.88 3.37 -12.59
CA ALA A 125 6.18 3.90 -12.98
C ALA A 125 7.00 2.72 -13.53
N ASP A 126 7.44 2.83 -14.79
CA ASP A 126 8.25 1.81 -15.46
C ASP A 126 9.73 2.12 -15.35
N ASP A 127 10.14 3.36 -15.63
CA ASP A 127 11.53 3.80 -15.56
C ASP A 127 11.68 5.29 -15.19
N VAL A 128 12.90 5.71 -14.82
CA VAL A 128 13.23 7.11 -14.51
C VAL A 128 14.50 7.54 -15.24
N ASP A 129 14.38 8.58 -16.06
CA ASP A 129 15.53 9.29 -16.60
C ASP A 129 15.85 10.49 -15.72
N PHE A 130 16.83 10.33 -14.83
CA PHE A 130 17.26 11.37 -13.91
C PHE A 130 17.91 12.57 -14.59
N ALA A 131 18.54 12.37 -15.75
CA ALA A 131 19.25 13.43 -16.45
C ALA A 131 18.29 14.33 -17.22
N ASN A 132 17.23 13.75 -17.78
CA ASN A 132 16.16 14.49 -18.46
C ASN A 132 14.98 14.83 -17.53
N LYS A 133 15.03 14.39 -16.27
CA LYS A 133 13.98 14.58 -15.24
C LYS A 133 12.59 14.11 -15.70
N THR A 134 12.52 12.90 -16.23
CA THR A 134 11.26 12.28 -16.68
C THR A 134 11.04 10.91 -16.06
N VAL A 135 9.79 10.58 -15.75
CA VAL A 135 9.35 9.24 -15.37
C VAL A 135 8.57 8.63 -16.53
N SER A 136 8.95 7.43 -16.97
CA SER A 136 8.18 6.66 -17.94
C SER A 136 7.00 5.98 -17.23
N VAL A 137 5.78 6.21 -17.71
CA VAL A 137 4.56 5.71 -17.08
C VAL A 137 3.83 4.75 -18.01
N GLU A 138 3.49 3.58 -17.47
CA GLU A 138 2.62 2.59 -18.09
C GLU A 138 1.18 2.74 -17.54
N PRO A 139 0.14 2.79 -18.39
CA PRO A 139 -1.25 2.76 -17.94
C PRO A 139 -1.58 1.49 -17.15
N SER A 140 -2.34 1.61 -16.06
CA SER A 140 -2.69 0.46 -15.20
C SER A 140 -4.18 0.27 -14.98
N VAL A 141 -5.03 0.99 -15.72
CA VAL A 141 -6.48 1.09 -15.44
C VAL A 141 -7.21 -0.26 -15.57
N LEU A 142 -6.77 -1.13 -16.47
CA LEU A 142 -7.36 -2.46 -16.73
C LEU A 142 -6.44 -3.59 -16.27
N ASP A 143 -5.39 -3.30 -15.50
CA ASP A 143 -4.52 -4.33 -14.92
C ASP A 143 -5.28 -5.05 -13.79
N PRO A 144 -5.55 -6.36 -13.91
CA PRO A 144 -6.34 -7.10 -12.93
C PRO A 144 -5.64 -7.23 -11.58
N ASN A 145 -4.34 -6.95 -11.50
CA ASN A 145 -3.58 -7.01 -10.24
C ASN A 145 -3.70 -5.72 -9.42
N VAL A 146 -4.35 -4.67 -9.93
CA VAL A 146 -4.59 -3.45 -9.14
C VAL A 146 -5.49 -3.78 -7.96
N GLY A 147 -5.05 -3.42 -6.76
CA GLY A 147 -5.78 -3.69 -5.53
C GLY A 147 -5.45 -5.04 -4.90
N HIS A 148 -4.48 -5.79 -5.46
CA HIS A 148 -3.99 -7.05 -4.90
C HIS A 148 -2.52 -6.96 -4.49
N ALA A 149 -2.11 -7.85 -3.58
CA ALA A 149 -0.71 -7.99 -3.22
C ALA A 149 0.12 -8.42 -4.43
N LEU A 150 1.18 -7.66 -4.71
CA LEU A 150 2.11 -7.96 -5.77
C LEU A 150 3.20 -8.89 -5.23
N THR A 151 3.42 -10.02 -5.89
CA THR A 151 4.30 -11.12 -5.42
C THR A 151 5.40 -11.49 -6.43
N GLY A 152 5.53 -10.70 -7.50
CA GLY A 152 6.63 -10.76 -8.46
C GLY A 152 6.18 -10.24 -9.83
N PRO A 153 6.69 -10.77 -10.96
CA PRO A 153 6.40 -10.21 -12.28
C PRO A 153 4.90 -10.18 -12.60
N ARG A 154 4.40 -9.08 -13.16
CA ARG A 154 2.99 -9.00 -13.59
C ARG A 154 2.75 -9.94 -14.77
N ALA A 155 1.62 -10.64 -14.77
CA ALA A 155 1.23 -11.48 -15.90
C ALA A 155 0.92 -10.60 -17.14
N PRO A 156 1.15 -11.11 -18.37
CA PRO A 156 0.64 -10.49 -19.59
C PRO A 156 -0.86 -10.21 -19.49
N ASN A 157 -1.26 -8.97 -19.78
CA ASN A 157 -2.66 -8.55 -19.78
C ASN A 157 -2.98 -7.71 -21.03
N GLU A 158 -4.26 -7.41 -21.24
CA GLU A 158 -4.74 -6.67 -22.42
C GLU A 158 -4.07 -5.30 -22.59
N GLN A 159 -3.62 -4.67 -21.49
CA GLN A 159 -2.91 -3.40 -21.52
C GLN A 159 -1.44 -3.52 -21.95
N GLN A 160 -0.87 -4.73 -21.91
CA GLN A 160 0.52 -5.00 -22.30
C GLN A 160 0.66 -5.24 -23.81
N THR A 161 -0.29 -4.76 -24.62
CA THR A 161 -0.27 -4.82 -26.08
C THR A 161 -0.49 -3.44 -26.68
N THR A 162 0.02 -3.23 -27.90
CA THR A 162 -0.23 -1.98 -28.66
C THR A 162 -1.59 -1.99 -29.38
N VAL A 163 -2.26 -3.13 -29.44
CA VAL A 163 -3.51 -3.31 -30.19
C VAL A 163 -4.64 -2.59 -29.48
N GLY A 164 -5.37 -1.75 -30.22
CA GLY A 164 -6.57 -1.08 -29.72
C GLY A 164 -6.32 0.19 -28.90
N PHE A 165 -5.07 0.50 -28.49
CA PHE A 165 -4.74 1.79 -27.86
C PHE A 165 -4.72 2.93 -28.87
N PHE A 166 -4.13 2.69 -30.04
CA PHE A 166 -3.90 3.72 -31.05
C PHE A 166 -4.21 3.17 -32.45
N LYS A 167 -4.85 3.99 -33.29
CA LYS A 167 -4.91 3.73 -34.75
C LYS A 167 -3.57 4.04 -35.42
N GLU A 168 -2.92 5.10 -34.94
CA GLU A 168 -1.56 5.53 -35.29
C GLU A 168 -0.84 5.86 -33.99
N THR A 169 0.34 5.29 -33.76
CA THR A 169 1.09 5.50 -32.51
C THR A 169 1.53 6.96 -32.38
N PRO A 170 1.13 7.68 -31.33
CA PRO A 170 1.59 9.04 -31.08
C PRO A 170 3.12 9.10 -30.91
N ALA A 171 3.76 10.20 -31.35
CA ALA A 171 5.21 10.34 -31.34
C ALA A 171 5.84 10.33 -29.93
N ASP A 172 5.07 10.71 -28.93
CA ASP A 172 5.41 10.79 -27.52
C ASP A 172 5.19 9.46 -26.77
N VAL A 173 4.58 8.46 -27.42
CA VAL A 173 4.42 7.11 -26.87
C VAL A 173 5.63 6.27 -27.25
N GLN A 174 6.27 5.70 -26.23
CA GLN A 174 7.39 4.77 -26.38
C GLN A 174 6.93 3.35 -26.01
N LEU A 175 7.70 2.33 -26.42
CA LEU A 175 7.46 0.95 -26.01
C LEU A 175 8.50 0.55 -24.96
N GLY A 176 8.08 0.48 -23.69
CA GLY A 176 8.91 0.05 -22.57
C GLY A 176 10.18 0.89 -22.29
N GLY A 177 10.68 0.80 -21.05
CA GLY A 177 11.84 1.57 -20.56
C GLY A 177 12.94 0.74 -19.90
N THR A 178 12.78 -0.58 -19.73
CA THR A 178 13.81 -1.46 -19.11
C THR A 178 14.12 -2.74 -19.89
N GLY A 179 13.59 -2.90 -21.13
CA GLY A 179 13.82 -4.08 -21.98
C GLY A 179 12.62 -4.45 -22.86
N GLY A 180 12.58 -5.69 -23.37
CA GLY A 180 11.71 -6.19 -24.47
C GLY A 180 10.19 -6.25 -24.23
N THR A 181 9.63 -5.36 -23.40
CA THR A 181 8.19 -5.31 -23.10
C THR A 181 7.47 -4.43 -24.14
N LYS A 182 6.40 -4.94 -24.75
CA LYS A 182 5.61 -4.25 -25.79
C LYS A 182 4.50 -3.36 -25.22
N VAL A 183 4.74 -2.73 -24.06
CA VAL A 183 3.72 -1.93 -23.38
C VAL A 183 3.90 -0.45 -23.73
N PRO A 184 2.84 0.26 -24.15
CA PRO A 184 2.95 1.69 -24.41
C PRO A 184 3.21 2.45 -23.11
N THR A 185 4.28 3.24 -23.10
CA THR A 185 4.65 4.15 -22.03
C THR A 185 4.67 5.58 -22.56
N PHE A 186 4.50 6.55 -21.66
CA PHE A 186 4.66 7.95 -21.98
C PHE A 186 5.47 8.65 -20.89
N PRO A 187 6.31 9.64 -21.25
CA PRO A 187 7.13 10.36 -20.29
C PRO A 187 6.29 11.37 -19.50
N VAL A 188 6.64 11.54 -18.23
CA VAL A 188 6.11 12.60 -17.36
C VAL A 188 7.29 13.33 -16.72
N SER A 189 7.48 14.59 -17.10
CA SER A 189 8.51 15.47 -16.53
C SER A 189 8.28 15.77 -15.04
N TYR A 190 9.34 16.13 -14.32
CA TYR A 190 9.27 16.59 -12.94
C TYR A 190 10.31 17.68 -12.63
N ASP A 191 10.00 18.58 -11.69
CA ASP A 191 10.99 19.44 -11.04
C ASP A 191 11.53 18.77 -9.77
N LYS A 192 10.67 18.03 -9.04
CA LYS A 192 11.06 17.18 -7.91
C LYS A 192 10.37 15.83 -7.99
N LEU A 193 11.10 14.76 -7.69
CA LEU A 193 10.59 13.38 -7.72
C LEU A 193 10.59 12.77 -6.32
N ILE A 194 9.47 12.16 -5.94
CA ILE A 194 9.31 11.43 -4.68
C ILE A 194 9.02 9.95 -4.97
N ILE A 195 9.91 9.07 -4.57
CA ILE A 195 9.78 7.62 -4.73
C ILE A 195 9.16 7.05 -3.44
N ALA A 196 7.88 6.70 -3.49
CA ALA A 196 7.10 6.19 -2.35
C ALA A 196 6.29 4.93 -2.72
N VAL A 197 6.89 4.06 -3.55
CA VAL A 197 6.23 2.92 -4.19
C VAL A 197 5.99 1.70 -3.28
N GLY A 198 6.48 1.76 -2.03
CA GLY A 198 6.32 0.68 -1.05
C GLY A 198 7.04 -0.62 -1.46
N THR A 199 6.52 -1.75 -0.98
CA THR A 199 7.11 -3.08 -1.14
C THR A 199 6.13 -4.07 -1.74
N TYR A 200 6.66 -5.17 -2.27
CA TYR A 200 5.88 -6.33 -2.71
C TYR A 200 5.78 -7.34 -1.55
N SER A 201 4.83 -8.27 -1.62
CA SER A 201 4.73 -9.38 -0.66
C SER A 201 5.76 -10.46 -1.00
N GLN A 202 6.49 -10.93 0.01
CA GLN A 202 7.52 -11.95 -0.20
C GLN A 202 6.96 -13.35 0.02
N THR A 203 7.15 -14.21 -0.98
CA THR A 203 6.76 -15.64 -0.92
C THR A 203 7.91 -16.55 -0.52
N PHE A 204 9.13 -16.01 -0.40
CA PHE A 204 10.36 -16.75 -0.05
C PHE A 204 10.71 -17.90 -1.02
N GLY A 205 10.12 -17.92 -2.22
CA GLY A 205 10.26 -19.03 -3.16
C GLY A 205 9.50 -20.29 -2.73
N THR A 206 8.67 -20.23 -1.69
CA THR A 206 7.85 -21.36 -1.24
C THR A 206 6.87 -21.76 -2.34
N LYS A 207 6.93 -23.03 -2.75
CA LYS A 207 6.20 -23.54 -3.92
C LYS A 207 4.69 -23.35 -3.74
N GLY A 208 4.03 -22.77 -4.75
CA GLY A 208 2.58 -22.63 -4.80
C GLY A 208 1.99 -21.52 -3.93
N VAL A 209 2.79 -20.84 -3.09
CA VAL A 209 2.30 -19.73 -2.25
C VAL A 209 1.82 -18.56 -3.10
N ARG A 210 2.55 -18.23 -4.16
CA ARG A 210 2.19 -17.13 -5.04
C ARG A 210 0.83 -17.35 -5.72
N GLU A 211 0.55 -18.59 -6.10
CA GLU A 211 -0.60 -18.99 -6.90
C GLU A 211 -1.83 -19.26 -6.05
N ASN A 212 -1.63 -19.77 -4.83
CA ASN A 212 -2.71 -20.32 -4.02
C ASN A 212 -2.97 -19.57 -2.70
N ALA A 213 -2.00 -18.79 -2.20
CA ALA A 213 -2.20 -18.08 -0.94
C ALA A 213 -3.01 -16.80 -1.14
N MET A 214 -3.75 -16.43 -0.11
CA MET A 214 -4.41 -15.14 -0.02
C MET A 214 -3.50 -14.19 0.74
N PHE A 215 -3.20 -13.03 0.20
CA PHE A 215 -2.39 -12.04 0.89
C PHE A 215 -3.29 -11.08 1.68
N GLN A 216 -2.66 -10.12 2.38
CA GLN A 216 -3.35 -9.14 3.21
C GLN A 216 -2.65 -7.79 3.10
N LYS A 217 -2.56 -7.24 1.89
CA LYS A 217 -1.79 -6.02 1.61
C LYS A 217 -2.66 -4.86 1.11
N ASP A 218 -3.79 -5.18 0.48
CA ASP A 218 -4.67 -4.20 -0.15
C ASP A 218 -6.16 -4.61 -0.08
N VAL A 219 -7.06 -3.76 -0.54
CA VAL A 219 -8.52 -3.93 -0.41
C VAL A 219 -9.09 -5.03 -1.30
N GLY A 220 -8.48 -5.30 -2.46
CA GLY A 220 -8.85 -6.43 -3.30
C GLY A 220 -8.49 -7.75 -2.62
N ASP A 221 -7.35 -7.80 -1.92
CA ASP A 221 -7.01 -8.94 -1.06
C ASP A 221 -8.05 -9.13 0.05
N ALA A 222 -8.39 -8.08 0.78
CA ALA A 222 -9.38 -8.11 1.87
C ALA A 222 -10.75 -8.61 1.37
N THR A 223 -11.17 -8.15 0.19
CA THR A 223 -12.40 -8.60 -0.48
C THR A 223 -12.33 -10.08 -0.82
N ALA A 224 -11.22 -10.52 -1.42
CA ALA A 224 -11.02 -11.92 -1.79
C ALA A 224 -11.04 -12.83 -0.55
N VAL A 225 -10.31 -12.45 0.51
CA VAL A 225 -10.27 -13.15 1.80
C VAL A 225 -11.67 -13.31 2.37
N ARG A 226 -12.44 -12.22 2.44
CA ARG A 226 -13.83 -12.23 2.90
C ARG A 226 -14.70 -13.18 2.09
N ARG A 227 -14.65 -13.05 0.75
CA ARG A 227 -15.41 -13.90 -0.17
C ARG A 227 -15.07 -15.38 0.03
N ARG A 228 -13.80 -15.70 0.24
CA ARG A 228 -13.33 -17.07 0.49
C ARG A 228 -13.84 -17.63 1.80
N ILE A 229 -13.73 -16.87 2.90
CA ILE A 229 -14.23 -17.30 4.22
C ILE A 229 -15.71 -17.70 4.11
N LEU A 230 -16.56 -16.81 3.56
CA LEU A 230 -17.99 -17.07 3.43
C LEU A 230 -18.29 -18.23 2.47
N ALA A 231 -17.55 -18.34 1.36
CA ALA A 231 -17.70 -19.45 0.41
C ALA A 231 -17.37 -20.82 1.04
N LEU A 232 -16.38 -20.90 1.93
CA LEU A 232 -16.01 -22.15 2.61
C LEU A 232 -17.15 -22.67 3.50
N PHE A 233 -17.86 -21.78 4.18
CA PHE A 233 -19.03 -22.16 4.96
C PHE A 233 -20.16 -22.68 4.07
N GLU A 234 -20.49 -22.00 2.97
CA GLU A 234 -21.52 -22.48 2.05
C GLU A 234 -21.14 -23.82 1.40
N LEU A 235 -19.87 -24.02 1.04
CA LEU A 235 -19.39 -25.31 0.53
C LEU A 235 -19.56 -26.42 1.57
N ALA A 236 -19.20 -26.17 2.83
CA ALA A 236 -19.30 -27.16 3.90
C ALA A 236 -20.75 -27.55 4.28
N ARG A 237 -21.76 -26.79 3.83
CA ARG A 237 -23.18 -27.08 4.07
C ARG A 237 -23.76 -28.13 3.13
N PHE A 238 -23.13 -28.36 1.97
CA PHE A 238 -23.68 -29.31 1.02
C PHE A 238 -23.79 -30.72 1.64
N PRO A 239 -24.93 -31.42 1.46
CA PRO A 239 -25.20 -32.68 2.15
C PRO A 239 -24.29 -33.82 1.73
N PHE A 240 -23.69 -33.73 0.54
CA PHE A 240 -22.78 -34.73 -0.01
C PHE A 240 -21.31 -34.54 0.42
N ILE A 241 -20.99 -33.50 1.20
CA ILE A 241 -19.63 -33.25 1.67
C ILE A 241 -19.36 -34.10 2.91
N SER A 242 -18.31 -34.93 2.84
CA SER A 242 -17.89 -35.78 3.96
C SER A 242 -17.45 -34.95 5.18
N GLU A 243 -17.58 -35.53 6.38
CA GLU A 243 -17.13 -34.90 7.62
C GLU A 243 -15.64 -34.52 7.58
N GLU A 244 -14.83 -35.36 6.96
CA GLU A 244 -13.40 -35.11 6.74
C GLU A 244 -13.17 -33.90 5.83
N THR A 245 -13.87 -33.82 4.70
CA THR A 245 -13.78 -32.67 3.79
C THR A 245 -14.24 -31.39 4.48
N LYS A 246 -15.28 -31.44 5.34
CA LYS A 246 -15.69 -30.30 6.17
C LYS A 246 -14.57 -29.82 7.09
N ARG A 247 -13.83 -30.74 7.72
CA ARG A 247 -12.65 -30.40 8.56
C ARG A 247 -11.59 -29.67 7.75
N TYR A 248 -11.33 -30.10 6.52
CA TYR A 248 -10.36 -29.40 5.67
C TYR A 248 -10.88 -28.02 5.24
N LEU A 249 -12.10 -27.94 4.69
CA LEU A 249 -12.70 -26.69 4.24
C LEU A 249 -12.77 -25.62 5.34
N LEU A 250 -12.99 -26.03 6.59
CA LEU A 250 -13.15 -25.15 7.73
C LEU A 250 -11.89 -25.04 8.60
N HIS A 251 -10.74 -25.45 8.05
CA HIS A 251 -9.43 -25.20 8.61
C HIS A 251 -8.78 -24.00 7.91
N PHE A 252 -8.59 -22.93 8.69
CA PHE A 252 -8.01 -21.67 8.25
C PHE A 252 -6.54 -21.60 8.68
N ALA A 253 -5.62 -21.61 7.71
CA ALA A 253 -4.20 -21.43 7.98
C ALA A 253 -3.81 -19.96 7.81
N ILE A 254 -3.09 -19.41 8.79
CA ILE A 254 -2.51 -18.07 8.73
C ILE A 254 -1.00 -18.23 8.86
N VAL A 255 -0.22 -17.67 7.93
CA VAL A 255 1.24 -17.71 7.96
C VAL A 255 1.78 -16.32 8.30
N GLY A 256 2.54 -16.23 9.40
CA GLY A 256 3.11 -15.01 9.96
C GLY A 256 2.52 -14.65 11.34
N GLY A 257 3.35 -14.72 12.38
CA GLY A 257 3.07 -14.34 13.76
C GLY A 257 3.45 -12.90 14.12
N GLY A 258 3.58 -12.04 13.10
CA GLY A 258 3.61 -10.59 13.28
C GLY A 258 2.21 -10.01 13.57
N PRO A 259 2.11 -8.70 13.83
CA PRO A 259 0.85 -8.04 14.15
C PRO A 259 -0.25 -8.31 13.12
N THR A 260 0.05 -8.23 11.82
CA THR A 260 -0.95 -8.42 10.76
C THR A 260 -1.62 -9.79 10.81
N GLY A 261 -0.85 -10.88 10.87
CA GLY A 261 -1.39 -12.24 10.87
C GLY A 261 -2.09 -12.59 12.18
N MET A 262 -1.53 -12.15 13.30
CA MET A 262 -2.18 -12.24 14.61
C MET A 262 -3.55 -11.53 14.57
N GLU A 263 -3.59 -10.22 14.30
CA GLU A 263 -4.84 -9.46 14.26
C GLU A 263 -5.87 -10.07 13.31
N PHE A 264 -5.45 -10.55 12.14
CA PHE A 264 -6.36 -11.25 11.22
C PHE A 264 -6.96 -12.52 11.83
N ALA A 265 -6.14 -13.39 12.44
CA ALA A 265 -6.62 -14.61 13.10
C ALA A 265 -7.61 -14.30 14.24
N ALA A 266 -7.34 -13.25 15.02
CA ALA A 266 -8.25 -12.76 16.05
C ALA A 266 -9.58 -12.24 15.47
N CYS A 267 -9.52 -11.41 14.41
CA CYS A 267 -10.70 -10.89 13.71
C CYS A 267 -11.55 -12.02 13.11
N LEU A 268 -10.90 -13.03 12.51
CA LEU A 268 -11.56 -14.21 11.96
C LEU A 268 -12.26 -15.02 13.06
N SER A 269 -11.60 -15.24 14.20
CA SER A 269 -12.21 -15.92 15.35
C SER A 269 -13.43 -15.16 15.87
N ASP A 270 -13.37 -13.83 15.94
CA ASP A 270 -14.52 -13.01 16.35
C ASP A 270 -15.70 -13.14 15.37
N LEU A 271 -15.47 -13.05 14.06
CA LEU A 271 -16.50 -13.27 13.04
C LEU A 271 -17.14 -14.66 13.20
N ILE A 272 -16.32 -15.70 13.35
CA ILE A 272 -16.80 -17.07 13.45
C ILE A 272 -17.63 -17.28 14.72
N ARG A 273 -17.12 -16.82 15.86
CA ARG A 273 -17.75 -17.05 17.16
C ARG A 273 -18.99 -16.21 17.38
N GLN A 274 -19.01 -14.98 16.88
CA GLN A 274 -20.11 -14.05 17.12
C GLN A 274 -21.20 -14.19 16.07
N ASP A 275 -20.84 -14.24 14.80
CA ASP A 275 -21.81 -14.18 13.70
C ASP A 275 -22.07 -15.57 13.12
N ILE A 276 -21.02 -16.25 12.64
CA ILE A 276 -21.18 -17.52 11.92
C ILE A 276 -21.73 -18.65 12.80
N SER A 277 -21.40 -18.66 14.09
CA SER A 277 -21.91 -19.67 15.05
C SER A 277 -23.44 -19.67 15.17
N ARG A 278 -24.09 -18.52 14.92
CA ARG A 278 -25.55 -18.39 14.95
C ARG A 278 -26.18 -18.86 13.64
N ILE A 279 -25.46 -18.72 12.53
CA ILE A 279 -25.94 -19.02 11.18
C ILE A 279 -25.68 -20.50 10.81
N HIS A 280 -24.55 -21.05 11.27
CA HIS A 280 -24.11 -22.42 10.99
C HIS A 280 -23.67 -23.17 12.27
N PRO A 281 -24.54 -23.30 13.29
CA PRO A 281 -24.18 -23.93 14.56
C PRO A 281 -23.62 -25.34 14.41
N GLN A 282 -24.12 -26.12 13.45
CA GLN A 282 -23.69 -27.50 13.16
C GLN A 282 -22.27 -27.59 12.60
N LEU A 283 -21.75 -26.52 12.00
CA LEU A 283 -20.40 -26.50 11.40
C LEU A 283 -19.31 -26.13 12.40
N MET A 284 -19.67 -25.58 13.56
CA MET A 284 -18.71 -25.08 14.54
C MET A 284 -17.74 -26.13 15.06
N LYS A 285 -18.15 -27.41 15.08
CA LYS A 285 -17.28 -28.54 15.48
C LYS A 285 -16.13 -28.85 14.53
N TYR A 286 -16.14 -28.33 13.30
CA TYR A 286 -15.05 -28.55 12.32
C TYR A 286 -14.08 -27.37 12.24
N ILE A 287 -14.39 -26.26 12.91
CA ILE A 287 -13.59 -25.04 12.80
C ILE A 287 -12.23 -25.25 13.43
N ARG A 288 -11.19 -24.96 12.66
CA ARG A 288 -9.81 -24.89 13.14
C ARG A 288 -9.17 -23.62 12.58
N ILE A 289 -8.49 -22.87 13.44
CA ILE A 289 -7.68 -21.72 13.04
C ILE A 289 -6.28 -21.99 13.55
N THR A 290 -5.31 -22.10 12.64
CA THR A 290 -3.92 -22.36 12.99
C THR A 290 -3.03 -21.28 12.40
N LEU A 291 -2.25 -20.64 13.27
CA LEU A 291 -1.26 -19.63 12.93
C LEU A 291 0.13 -20.28 12.93
N TYR A 292 0.83 -20.20 11.80
CA TYR A 292 2.17 -20.74 11.59
C TYR A 292 3.19 -19.61 11.56
N ASP A 293 4.31 -19.79 12.25
CA ASP A 293 5.49 -18.92 12.12
C ASP A 293 6.76 -19.76 12.19
N VAL A 294 7.75 -19.37 11.38
CA VAL A 294 9.09 -19.97 11.39
C VAL A 294 9.90 -19.54 12.62
N ALA A 295 9.63 -18.35 13.14
CA ALA A 295 10.27 -17.84 14.34
C ALA A 295 9.83 -18.64 15.57
N PRO A 296 10.70 -18.78 16.58
CA PRO A 296 10.37 -19.49 17.82
C PRO A 296 9.35 -18.74 18.69
N LYS A 297 9.10 -17.46 18.43
CA LYS A 297 8.18 -16.59 19.19
C LYS A 297 7.36 -15.71 18.25
N VAL A 298 6.10 -15.47 18.61
CA VAL A 298 5.22 -14.50 17.95
C VAL A 298 5.35 -13.12 18.60
N LEU A 299 4.93 -12.08 17.88
CA LEU A 299 4.99 -10.68 18.34
C LEU A 299 6.34 -10.28 18.95
N PRO A 300 7.49 -10.57 18.29
CA PRO A 300 8.82 -10.36 18.87
C PRO A 300 9.16 -8.89 19.18
N MET A 301 8.38 -7.95 18.64
CA MET A 301 8.51 -6.51 18.91
C MET A 301 7.88 -6.07 20.24
N PHE A 302 7.14 -6.96 20.93
CA PHE A 302 6.53 -6.68 22.23
C PHE A 302 7.35 -7.29 23.38
N ASP A 303 7.23 -6.71 24.57
CA ASP A 303 7.70 -7.31 25.82
C ASP A 303 7.06 -8.69 26.02
N ALA A 304 7.84 -9.63 26.55
CA ALA A 304 7.43 -11.02 26.70
C ALA A 304 6.10 -11.18 27.45
N THR A 305 5.82 -10.33 28.45
CA THR A 305 4.59 -10.42 29.24
C THR A 305 3.34 -10.03 28.44
N LEU A 306 3.48 -9.16 27.44
CA LEU A 306 2.41 -8.78 26.51
C LEU A 306 2.20 -9.86 25.44
N ALA A 307 3.28 -10.40 24.88
CA ALA A 307 3.23 -11.52 23.96
C ALA A 307 2.56 -12.76 24.61
N ASP A 308 2.95 -13.10 25.84
CA ASP A 308 2.34 -14.19 26.62
C ASP A 308 0.85 -13.98 26.87
N TYR A 309 0.44 -12.72 27.11
CA TYR A 309 -0.98 -12.39 27.25
C TYR A 309 -1.73 -12.67 25.95
N ALA A 310 -1.18 -12.26 24.79
CA ALA A 310 -1.77 -12.52 23.49
C ALA A 310 -1.92 -14.02 23.24
N VAL A 311 -0.86 -14.82 23.44
CA VAL A 311 -0.89 -16.28 23.30
C VAL A 311 -1.96 -16.92 24.20
N LYS A 312 -2.07 -16.48 25.46
CA LYS A 312 -3.12 -16.95 26.38
C LYS A 312 -4.53 -16.58 25.90
N GLN A 313 -4.73 -15.42 25.27
CA GLN A 313 -6.03 -15.07 24.67
C GLN A 313 -6.34 -15.97 23.47
N TYR A 314 -5.36 -16.29 22.63
CA TYR A 314 -5.55 -17.10 21.43
C TYR A 314 -5.96 -18.52 21.78
N LYS A 315 -5.31 -19.11 22.81
CA LYS A 315 -5.71 -20.40 23.36
C LYS A 315 -7.17 -20.40 23.84
N ARG A 316 -7.64 -19.33 24.49
CA ARG A 316 -9.06 -19.17 24.89
C ARG A 316 -10.02 -18.95 23.72
N GLN A 317 -9.50 -18.58 22.55
CA GLN A 317 -10.25 -18.38 21.32
C GLN A 317 -10.19 -19.58 20.36
N ASN A 318 -9.62 -20.70 20.81
CA ASN A 318 -9.38 -21.89 20.00
C ASN A 318 -8.55 -21.60 18.73
N ILE A 319 -7.60 -20.66 18.85
CA ILE A 319 -6.60 -20.39 17.82
C ILE A 319 -5.33 -21.12 18.23
N GLU A 320 -4.87 -22.02 17.39
CA GLU A 320 -3.63 -22.77 17.58
C GLU A 320 -2.45 -21.95 17.03
N ILE A 321 -1.37 -21.86 17.80
CA ILE A 321 -0.15 -21.16 17.39
C ILE A 321 0.96 -22.21 17.26
N LYS A 322 1.54 -22.30 16.08
CA LYS A 322 2.63 -23.21 15.72
C LYS A 322 3.85 -22.39 15.32
N THR A 323 4.70 -22.09 16.31
CA THR A 323 6.02 -21.48 16.11
C THR A 323 7.04 -22.53 15.66
N SER A 324 8.15 -22.08 15.08
CA SER A 324 9.16 -22.99 14.51
C SER A 324 8.60 -23.98 13.48
N HIS A 325 7.55 -23.60 12.75
CA HIS A 325 6.97 -24.41 11.68
C HIS A 325 7.30 -23.80 10.31
N HIS A 326 7.90 -24.62 9.44
CA HIS A 326 8.39 -24.20 8.14
C HIS A 326 7.42 -24.66 7.05
N VAL A 327 6.75 -23.71 6.40
CA VAL A 327 5.90 -24.01 5.24
C VAL A 327 6.78 -24.23 4.01
N GLU A 328 6.68 -25.41 3.40
CA GLU A 328 7.49 -25.81 2.24
C GLU A 328 6.69 -25.71 0.92
N GLU A 329 5.38 -25.97 0.97
CA GLU A 329 4.51 -26.02 -0.21
C GLU A 329 3.06 -25.67 0.15
N LEU A 330 2.38 -24.94 -0.74
CA LEU A 330 0.94 -24.71 -0.69
C LEU A 330 0.31 -25.08 -2.04
N ARG A 331 -0.57 -26.08 -2.06
CA ARG A 331 -1.10 -26.64 -3.30
C ARG A 331 -2.61 -26.91 -3.26
N LYS A 332 -3.23 -27.03 -4.43
CA LYS A 332 -4.62 -27.48 -4.59
C LYS A 332 -4.69 -29.01 -4.43
N GLY A 333 -5.80 -29.52 -3.91
CA GLY A 333 -6.03 -30.95 -3.74
C GLY A 333 -5.98 -31.40 -2.29
N PHE A 334 -6.36 -32.65 -2.07
CA PHE A 334 -6.42 -33.27 -0.75
C PHE A 334 -5.03 -33.61 -0.19
N PRO A 335 -4.88 -33.72 1.14
CA PRO A 335 -3.66 -34.22 1.77
C PRO A 335 -3.28 -35.60 1.25
N ASN A 336 -1.99 -35.87 1.08
CA ASN A 336 -1.46 -37.16 0.62
C ASN A 336 -1.97 -37.62 -0.77
N ASP A 337 -2.47 -36.70 -1.59
CA ASP A 337 -2.87 -36.96 -2.98
C ASP A 337 -1.72 -36.58 -3.95
N GLU A 338 -0.91 -37.58 -4.30
CA GLU A 338 0.25 -37.40 -5.19
C GLU A 338 -0.15 -37.12 -6.65
N ASP A 339 -1.31 -37.61 -7.11
CA ASP A 339 -1.80 -37.28 -8.46
C ASP A 339 -2.19 -35.81 -8.54
N ALA A 340 -2.92 -35.30 -7.53
CA ALA A 340 -3.22 -33.88 -7.45
C ALA A 340 -1.96 -33.04 -7.32
N ARG A 341 -0.96 -33.50 -6.55
CA ARG A 341 0.33 -32.84 -6.39
C ARG A 341 1.10 -32.74 -7.71
N ALA A 342 1.08 -33.79 -8.54
CA ALA A 342 1.72 -33.80 -9.86
C ALA A 342 0.94 -32.97 -10.90
N ASN A 343 -0.39 -32.92 -10.82
CA ASN A 343 -1.26 -32.33 -11.84
C ASN A 343 -1.96 -31.04 -11.37
N GLN A 344 -1.23 -30.07 -10.81
CA GLN A 344 -1.81 -28.85 -10.22
C GLN A 344 -2.68 -28.02 -11.18
N ASP A 345 -2.34 -27.96 -12.47
CA ASP A 345 -3.10 -27.17 -13.45
C ASP A 345 -4.49 -27.75 -13.73
N LYS A 346 -4.65 -29.08 -13.58
CA LYS A 346 -5.94 -29.77 -13.72
C LYS A 346 -6.81 -29.66 -12.47
N GLN A 347 -6.22 -29.26 -11.33
CA GLN A 347 -6.96 -29.17 -10.08
C GLN A 347 -7.86 -27.94 -10.07
N PRO A 348 -9.17 -28.12 -9.79
CA PRO A 348 -10.13 -27.02 -9.77
C PRO A 348 -9.85 -26.08 -8.60
N SER A 349 -9.87 -24.78 -8.89
CA SER A 349 -9.71 -23.74 -7.89
C SER A 349 -10.87 -23.75 -6.89
N GLY A 350 -10.57 -23.41 -5.63
CA GLY A 350 -11.58 -23.22 -4.60
C GLY A 350 -12.09 -24.47 -3.90
N ARG A 351 -11.49 -25.65 -4.11
CA ARG A 351 -11.73 -26.86 -3.30
C ARG A 351 -10.86 -26.86 -2.02
N VAL A 352 -10.46 -28.04 -1.55
CA VAL A 352 -9.47 -28.24 -0.49
C VAL A 352 -8.08 -27.86 -1.02
N TYR A 353 -7.31 -27.23 -0.16
CA TYR A 353 -5.89 -26.97 -0.33
C TYR A 353 -5.11 -27.81 0.67
N THR A 354 -3.85 -28.07 0.35
CA THR A 354 -2.92 -28.73 1.27
C THR A 354 -1.73 -27.82 1.53
N LEU A 355 -1.49 -27.54 2.80
CA LEU A 355 -0.30 -26.88 3.31
C LEU A 355 0.67 -27.96 3.78
N ARG A 356 1.86 -28.02 3.18
CA ARG A 356 2.92 -28.91 3.64
C ARG A 356 3.85 -28.15 4.56
N THR A 357 4.01 -28.63 5.79
CA THR A 357 5.03 -28.16 6.72
C THR A 357 6.12 -29.20 6.88
N LYS A 358 7.34 -28.76 7.16
CA LYS A 358 8.47 -29.65 7.43
C LYS A 358 8.20 -30.55 8.64
N GLU A 359 7.51 -30.01 9.64
CA GLU A 359 7.29 -30.64 10.94
C GLU A 359 6.12 -31.63 10.95
N GLU A 360 5.09 -31.41 10.13
CA GLU A 360 3.83 -32.18 10.20
C GLU A 360 3.43 -32.85 8.87
N GLY A 361 4.20 -32.63 7.80
CA GLY A 361 3.84 -33.12 6.48
C GLY A 361 2.61 -32.39 5.94
N ASP A 362 1.68 -33.13 5.36
CA ASP A 362 0.50 -32.57 4.69
C ASP A 362 -0.64 -32.23 5.65
N VAL A 363 -1.11 -30.99 5.58
CA VAL A 363 -2.22 -30.48 6.37
C VAL A 363 -3.33 -29.95 5.44
N GLY A 364 -4.50 -30.57 5.50
CA GLY A 364 -5.68 -30.14 4.73
C GLY A 364 -6.28 -28.84 5.28
N ILE A 365 -6.48 -27.86 4.40
CA ILE A 365 -6.95 -26.52 4.71
C ILE A 365 -7.95 -26.00 3.67
N GLY A 366 -8.80 -25.07 4.07
CA GLY A 366 -9.75 -24.40 3.18
C GLY A 366 -9.16 -23.14 2.58
N MET A 367 -8.29 -22.46 3.31
CA MET A 367 -7.56 -21.29 2.84
C MET A 367 -6.27 -21.07 3.63
N CYS A 368 -5.31 -20.44 2.97
CA CYS A 368 -4.06 -19.97 3.57
C CYS A 368 -3.97 -18.46 3.40
N VAL A 369 -3.84 -17.72 4.50
CA VAL A 369 -3.56 -16.29 4.50
C VAL A 369 -2.08 -16.06 4.77
N TRP A 370 -1.35 -15.54 3.78
CA TRP A 370 0.07 -15.25 3.85
C TRP A 370 0.31 -13.78 4.23
N SER A 371 0.76 -13.58 5.47
CA SER A 371 0.88 -12.25 6.08
C SER A 371 2.31 -11.93 6.55
N THR A 372 3.30 -12.62 5.98
CA THR A 372 4.72 -12.47 6.32
C THR A 372 5.56 -12.07 5.11
N GLY A 373 6.62 -11.32 5.38
CA GLY A 373 7.65 -10.96 4.40
C GLY A 373 7.27 -9.81 3.48
N ASN A 374 8.17 -8.83 3.40
CA ASN A 374 8.16 -7.79 2.37
C ASN A 374 9.41 -7.98 1.52
N MET A 375 9.25 -7.81 0.20
CA MET A 375 10.36 -7.76 -0.74
C MET A 375 10.39 -6.43 -1.46
N ASN A 376 11.55 -6.07 -2.01
CA ASN A 376 11.68 -4.81 -2.74
C ASN A 376 10.73 -4.77 -3.94
N ASN A 377 10.30 -3.54 -4.24
CA ASN A 377 9.57 -3.29 -5.46
C ASN A 377 10.48 -3.55 -6.68
N PRO A 378 10.06 -4.37 -7.66
CA PRO A 378 10.85 -4.62 -8.87
C PRO A 378 11.18 -3.37 -9.68
N PHE A 379 10.36 -2.32 -9.61
CA PHE A 379 10.70 -1.00 -10.17
C PHE A 379 11.98 -0.48 -9.52
N VAL A 380 12.06 -0.52 -8.19
CA VAL A 380 13.23 -0.08 -7.44
C VAL A 380 14.42 -0.98 -7.72
N GLN A 381 14.26 -2.28 -7.96
CA GLN A 381 15.38 -3.16 -8.31
C GLN A 381 15.90 -2.97 -9.73
N ARG A 382 15.05 -2.61 -10.70
CA ARG A 382 15.41 -2.59 -12.13
C ARG A 382 15.61 -1.18 -12.69
N ALA A 383 14.59 -0.33 -12.59
CA ALA A 383 14.62 1.04 -13.13
C ALA A 383 15.68 1.91 -12.46
N LEU A 384 15.94 1.65 -11.18
CA LEU A 384 16.89 2.42 -10.38
C LEU A 384 18.27 1.76 -10.30
N ASP A 385 18.52 0.71 -11.09
CA ASP A 385 19.79 -0.03 -11.06
C ASP A 385 20.93 0.74 -11.73
N HIS A 386 20.61 1.61 -12.68
CA HIS A 386 21.60 2.42 -13.38
C HIS A 386 21.09 3.84 -13.55
N VAL A 387 21.98 4.81 -13.37
CA VAL A 387 21.76 6.19 -13.79
C VAL A 387 22.30 6.28 -15.22
N ARG A 388 21.39 6.29 -16.21
CA ARG A 388 21.72 6.22 -17.65
C ARG A 388 22.79 7.24 -18.07
N ARG A 389 22.69 8.46 -17.54
CA ARG A 389 23.63 9.58 -17.74
C ARG A 389 23.73 10.37 -16.44
N HIS A 390 24.93 10.85 -16.10
CA HIS A 390 25.12 11.68 -14.91
C HIS A 390 24.16 12.90 -14.92
N PRO A 391 23.32 13.08 -13.88
CA PRO A 391 22.29 14.11 -13.88
C PRO A 391 22.86 15.41 -13.32
N ALA A 392 23.64 16.14 -14.12
CA ALA A 392 24.38 17.33 -13.70
C ALA A 392 23.48 18.41 -13.02
N ASP A 393 22.23 18.54 -13.47
CA ASP A 393 21.27 19.50 -12.90
C ASP A 393 20.76 19.11 -11.52
N SER A 394 20.93 17.85 -11.11
CA SER A 394 20.34 17.26 -9.90
C SER A 394 21.39 16.73 -8.92
N ALA A 395 22.47 16.12 -9.41
CA ALA A 395 23.52 15.52 -8.60
C ALA A 395 24.46 16.58 -8.02
N VAL A 396 24.78 16.43 -6.74
CA VAL A 396 25.81 17.20 -6.05
C VAL A 396 26.85 16.20 -5.54
N ILE A 397 28.07 16.30 -6.06
CA ILE A 397 29.20 15.45 -5.64
C ILE A 397 29.63 15.87 -4.24
N THR A 398 29.86 14.89 -3.37
CA THR A 398 30.24 15.11 -1.97
C THR A 398 31.63 14.57 -1.64
N GLU A 399 32.09 13.55 -2.36
CA GLU A 399 33.39 12.90 -2.18
C GLU A 399 33.95 12.49 -3.55
N GLY A 400 35.27 12.52 -3.73
CA GLY A 400 35.92 12.06 -4.96
C GLY A 400 35.87 13.03 -6.15
N GLU A 401 35.50 14.29 -5.93
CA GLU A 401 35.41 15.30 -7.01
C GLU A 401 36.75 15.51 -7.73
N ALA A 402 37.87 15.50 -6.99
CA ALA A 402 39.21 15.62 -7.57
C ALA A 402 39.64 14.40 -8.41
N GLU A 403 38.98 13.25 -8.23
CA GLU A 403 39.30 11.98 -8.92
C GLU A 403 38.49 11.80 -10.21
N ILE A 404 37.49 12.67 -10.45
CA ILE A 404 36.64 12.65 -11.64
C ILE A 404 36.94 13.88 -12.50
N LYS A 405 37.55 13.67 -13.67
CA LYS A 405 37.74 14.73 -14.69
C LYS A 405 36.42 15.13 -15.37
N ASP A 406 35.58 14.14 -15.72
CA ASP A 406 34.23 14.35 -16.25
C ASP A 406 33.25 13.37 -15.58
N PRO A 407 32.24 13.86 -14.84
CA PRO A 407 31.21 13.02 -14.22
C PRO A 407 30.41 12.16 -15.20
N THR A 408 30.34 12.53 -16.48
CA THR A 408 29.59 11.81 -17.51
C THR A 408 30.32 10.57 -18.03
N ASP A 409 31.64 10.50 -17.87
CA ASP A 409 32.49 9.36 -18.26
C ASP A 409 32.40 8.17 -17.29
N ARG A 410 31.71 8.34 -16.16
CA ARG A 410 31.58 7.33 -15.11
C ARG A 410 30.17 6.76 -15.07
N LYS A 411 30.08 5.47 -14.73
CA LYS A 411 28.80 4.83 -14.45
C LYS A 411 28.37 5.16 -13.02
N TRP A 412 27.23 5.84 -12.90
CA TRP A 412 26.61 6.17 -11.62
C TRP A 412 25.49 5.18 -11.28
N MET A 413 25.42 4.78 -10.01
CA MET A 413 24.40 3.88 -9.49
C MET A 413 23.79 4.44 -8.22
N ILE A 414 22.50 4.18 -8.00
CA ILE A 414 21.84 4.54 -6.75
C ILE A 414 22.38 3.66 -5.62
N GLN A 415 22.73 4.28 -4.50
CA GLN A 415 23.22 3.58 -3.33
C GLN A 415 22.12 2.71 -2.71
N ARG A 416 22.48 1.50 -2.33
CA ARG A 416 21.55 0.49 -1.79
C ARG A 416 22.08 -0.19 -0.56
N ASP A 417 21.16 -0.60 0.29
CA ASP A 417 21.49 -1.44 1.42
C ASP A 417 21.91 -2.83 0.90
N PRO A 418 23.11 -3.34 1.23
CA PRO A 418 23.61 -4.58 0.64
C PRO A 418 22.80 -5.82 1.04
N LYS A 419 22.08 -5.77 2.17
CA LYS A 419 21.29 -6.90 2.68
C LYS A 419 19.88 -6.92 2.10
N SER A 420 19.22 -5.78 2.06
CA SER A 420 17.81 -5.67 1.67
C SER A 420 17.62 -5.16 0.25
N GLY A 421 18.59 -4.46 -0.34
CA GLY A 421 18.53 -3.86 -1.68
C GLY A 421 17.69 -2.59 -1.80
N VAL A 422 17.15 -2.09 -0.67
CA VAL A 422 16.36 -0.84 -0.62
C VAL A 422 17.24 0.37 -0.87
N ILE A 423 16.64 1.50 -1.26
CA ILE A 423 17.36 2.73 -1.56
C ILE A 423 17.94 3.32 -0.26
N LEU A 424 19.24 3.64 -0.28
CA LEU A 424 19.87 4.40 0.81
C LEU A 424 19.66 5.90 0.59
N VAL A 425 19.13 6.54 1.63
CA VAL A 425 18.89 7.98 1.65
C VAL A 425 19.60 8.64 2.82
N ASP A 426 19.92 9.92 2.68
CA ASP A 426 20.42 10.71 3.80
C ASP A 426 19.30 11.10 4.79
N ASP A 427 19.64 11.84 5.84
CA ASP A 427 18.68 12.28 6.86
C ASP A 427 17.65 13.30 6.34
N HIS A 428 17.80 13.78 5.11
CA HIS A 428 16.84 14.63 4.41
C HIS A 428 16.03 13.86 3.36
N PHE A 429 16.18 12.53 3.32
CA PHE A 429 15.54 11.60 2.39
C PHE A 429 15.97 11.75 0.92
N ARG A 430 17.09 12.43 0.66
CA ARG A 430 17.66 12.57 -0.69
C ARG A 430 18.29 11.25 -1.12
N VAL A 431 18.08 10.89 -2.38
CA VAL A 431 18.66 9.67 -2.96
C VAL A 431 20.15 9.88 -3.21
N ASN A 432 20.95 8.93 -2.76
CA ASN A 432 22.41 8.99 -2.90
C ASN A 432 22.90 8.13 -4.06
N LEU A 433 24.03 8.53 -4.66
CA LEU A 433 24.67 7.89 -5.80
C LEU A 433 26.12 7.51 -5.46
N ASP A 434 26.60 6.42 -6.05
CA ASP A 434 28.01 6.03 -6.11
C ASP A 434 28.46 6.02 -7.58
N ALA A 435 29.66 6.56 -7.83
CA ALA A 435 30.36 6.39 -9.10
C ALA A 435 31.30 5.19 -8.99
N HIS A 436 31.12 4.20 -9.86
CA HIS A 436 31.98 3.02 -9.87
C HIS A 436 33.24 3.23 -10.72
N GLY A 437 34.37 2.75 -10.21
CA GLY A 437 35.66 2.71 -10.90
C GLY A 437 35.74 1.63 -12.00
N ALA A 438 36.94 1.37 -12.49
CA ALA A 438 37.18 0.34 -13.51
C ALA A 438 37.07 -1.09 -12.94
N ASP A 439 37.36 -1.25 -11.65
CA ASP A 439 37.26 -2.53 -10.93
C ASP A 439 35.92 -2.66 -10.19
N VAL A 440 35.39 -3.88 -10.14
CA VAL A 440 34.13 -4.20 -9.44
C VAL A 440 34.32 -4.00 -7.94
N GLY A 441 33.73 -2.95 -7.39
CA GLY A 441 33.73 -2.65 -5.95
C GLY A 441 34.50 -1.39 -5.56
N ASP A 442 35.22 -0.77 -6.50
CA ASP A 442 35.88 0.51 -6.26
C ASP A 442 34.88 1.68 -6.41
N ILE A 443 34.74 2.50 -5.38
CA ILE A 443 33.85 3.68 -5.37
C ILE A 443 34.74 4.91 -5.58
N ALA A 444 34.74 5.43 -6.81
CA ALA A 444 35.56 6.57 -7.19
C ALA A 444 34.99 7.91 -6.68
N ALA A 445 33.67 8.00 -6.47
CA ALA A 445 33.04 9.20 -5.91
C ALA A 445 31.65 8.92 -5.37
N LYS A 446 31.16 9.85 -4.54
CA LYS A 446 29.80 9.84 -4.00
C LYS A 446 29.08 11.14 -4.30
N ALA A 447 27.78 11.05 -4.53
CA ALA A 447 26.91 12.21 -4.74
C ALA A 447 25.54 12.00 -4.10
N TYR A 448 24.74 13.07 -4.01
CA TYR A 448 23.30 12.98 -3.72
C TYR A 448 22.49 13.75 -4.75
N MET A 449 21.23 13.38 -4.93
CA MET A 449 20.28 14.10 -5.78
C MET A 449 19.52 15.15 -4.97
N LYS A 450 19.62 16.41 -5.38
CA LYS A 450 19.07 17.56 -4.65
C LYS A 450 17.56 17.72 -4.78
N ASP A 451 16.95 17.06 -5.76
CA ASP A 451 15.53 17.13 -6.12
C ASP A 451 14.83 15.76 -6.23
N VAL A 452 15.53 14.67 -5.90
CA VAL A 452 14.98 13.31 -5.87
C VAL A 452 15.02 12.76 -4.45
N PHE A 453 13.85 12.40 -3.94
CA PHE A 453 13.65 11.90 -2.60
C PHE A 453 13.02 10.51 -2.62
N ALA A 454 13.28 9.70 -1.60
CA ALA A 454 12.62 8.41 -1.43
C ALA A 454 12.14 8.22 0.02
N LEU A 455 10.96 7.62 0.21
CA LEU A 455 10.31 7.49 1.52
C LEU A 455 9.64 6.13 1.73
N GLY A 456 9.39 5.78 2.99
CA GLY A 456 8.64 4.60 3.41
C GLY A 456 9.43 3.30 3.26
N ASP A 457 8.71 2.20 3.09
CA ASP A 457 9.26 0.84 3.15
C ASP A 457 10.27 0.50 2.04
N THR A 458 10.44 1.37 1.04
CA THR A 458 11.43 1.19 -0.04
C THR A 458 12.79 1.84 0.26
N THR A 459 12.96 2.37 1.48
CA THR A 459 14.14 3.16 1.85
C THR A 459 14.74 2.78 3.19
N LYS A 460 16.02 3.10 3.36
CA LYS A 460 16.74 3.03 4.63
C LYS A 460 17.63 4.26 4.78
N LEU A 461 17.64 4.86 5.96
CA LEU A 461 18.51 5.99 6.27
C LEU A 461 19.95 5.50 6.46
N LYS A 462 20.91 6.27 5.96
CA LYS A 462 22.34 6.04 6.22
C LYS A 462 22.67 6.10 7.71
N SER A 463 21.98 6.96 8.47
CA SER A 463 22.15 7.12 9.92
C SER A 463 21.64 5.93 10.74
N GLY A 464 20.76 5.10 10.20
CA GLY A 464 20.25 3.94 10.92
C GLY A 464 18.99 3.33 10.31
N ALA A 465 18.82 2.02 10.52
CA ALA A 465 17.62 1.32 10.08
C ALA A 465 16.39 1.75 10.91
N LEU A 466 15.29 2.06 10.23
CA LEU A 466 13.98 2.23 10.85
C LEU A 466 13.07 1.05 10.49
N PRO A 467 12.12 0.68 11.34
CA PRO A 467 11.19 -0.41 11.04
C PRO A 467 10.23 -0.02 9.91
N ALA A 468 9.98 -0.95 8.98
CA ALA A 468 9.03 -0.79 7.87
C ALA A 468 7.59 -0.76 8.40
N THR A 469 7.12 0.44 8.77
CA THR A 469 5.82 0.65 9.43
C THR A 469 5.13 1.89 8.88
N ALA A 470 3.80 1.86 8.91
CA ALA A 470 2.95 3.01 8.60
C ALA A 470 3.33 4.27 9.40
N GLN A 471 3.73 4.09 10.65
CA GLN A 471 4.14 5.18 11.52
C GLN A 471 5.40 5.89 11.00
N VAL A 472 6.43 5.12 10.63
CA VAL A 472 7.67 5.66 10.04
C VAL A 472 7.33 6.38 8.75
N ALA A 473 6.65 5.72 7.81
CA ALA A 473 6.30 6.31 6.51
C ALA A 473 5.49 7.61 6.65
N ASN A 474 4.54 7.67 7.59
CA ASN A 474 3.76 8.87 7.87
C ASN A 474 4.61 10.00 8.45
N GLN A 475 5.52 9.72 9.40
CA GLN A 475 6.40 10.75 9.97
C GLN A 475 7.40 11.28 8.94
N GLN A 476 7.97 10.41 8.11
CA GLN A 476 8.86 10.80 7.02
C GLN A 476 8.15 11.73 6.04
N ALA A 477 6.93 11.39 5.61
CA ALA A 477 6.12 12.22 4.73
C ALA A 477 5.74 13.58 5.34
N LEU A 478 5.33 13.61 6.61
CA LEU A 478 5.00 14.86 7.30
C LEU A 478 6.23 15.76 7.46
N TRP A 479 7.39 15.19 7.78
CA TRP A 479 8.64 15.94 7.87
C TRP A 479 9.01 16.51 6.50
N LEU A 480 9.02 15.70 5.44
CA LEU A 480 9.43 16.17 4.12
C LEU A 480 8.48 17.23 3.55
N ALA A 481 7.15 17.06 3.71
CA ALA A 481 6.20 18.09 3.32
C ALA A 481 6.46 19.41 4.04
N LYS A 482 6.69 19.36 5.36
CA LYS A 482 6.98 20.56 6.15
C LYS A 482 8.28 21.23 5.69
N THR A 483 9.31 20.44 5.40
CA THR A 483 10.60 20.93 4.90
C THR A 483 10.43 21.58 3.54
N LEU A 484 9.91 20.87 2.53
CA LEU A 484 9.70 21.41 1.18
C LEU A 484 8.82 22.68 1.16
N ASN A 485 7.78 22.73 1.98
CA ASN A 485 6.91 23.92 2.06
C ASN A 485 7.64 25.16 2.62
N LYS A 486 8.64 24.97 3.48
CA LYS A 486 9.42 26.07 4.10
C LYS A 486 10.68 26.39 3.31
N HIS A 487 11.28 25.37 2.73
CA HIS A 487 12.61 25.33 2.13
C HIS A 487 12.50 24.62 0.77
N PRO A 488 11.89 25.27 -0.23
CA PRO A 488 11.65 24.65 -1.55
C PRO A 488 12.95 24.48 -2.35
N ASP A 489 13.93 25.36 -2.09
CA ASP A 489 15.20 25.39 -2.81
C ASP A 489 16.19 24.36 -2.24
N PRO A 490 16.87 23.55 -3.07
CA PRO A 490 17.76 22.51 -2.60
C PRO A 490 18.91 23.01 -1.69
N GLU A 491 19.45 24.20 -1.97
CA GLU A 491 20.51 24.84 -1.18
C GLU A 491 20.08 25.16 0.27
N SER A 492 18.77 25.28 0.50
CA SER A 492 18.24 25.59 1.83
C SER A 492 18.16 24.38 2.76
N PHE A 493 18.29 23.15 2.22
CA PHE A 493 18.23 21.91 3.00
C PHE A 493 19.42 21.75 3.96
N GLY A 494 20.61 22.25 3.61
CA GLY A 494 21.80 22.18 4.47
C GLY A 494 21.64 22.94 5.80
N LYS A 495 20.65 23.83 5.91
CA LYS A 495 20.33 24.60 7.12
C LYS A 495 19.27 23.92 8.00
N VAL A 496 18.67 22.82 7.54
CA VAL A 496 17.58 22.11 8.22
C VAL A 496 18.16 20.90 8.94
N HIS A 497 17.80 20.71 10.21
CA HIS A 497 18.16 19.48 10.92
C HIS A 497 17.50 18.27 10.25
N GLY A 498 18.26 17.20 10.04
CA GLY A 498 17.79 15.94 9.48
C GLY A 498 16.63 15.30 10.24
N PHE A 499 15.97 14.34 9.63
CA PHE A 499 14.85 13.62 10.22
C PHE A 499 15.25 12.85 11.48
N THR A 500 14.38 12.86 12.48
CA THR A 500 14.51 12.01 13.66
C THR A 500 13.19 11.30 13.91
N PHE A 501 13.24 9.98 13.93
CA PHE A 501 12.05 9.17 14.18
C PHE A 501 11.62 9.27 15.64
N ARG A 502 10.34 9.54 15.86
CA ARG A 502 9.72 9.46 17.19
C ARG A 502 8.91 8.17 17.29
N ASN A 503 9.40 7.19 18.04
CA ASN A 503 8.60 6.02 18.38
C ASN A 503 7.38 6.46 19.20
N LEU A 504 6.21 5.88 18.92
CA LEU A 504 4.93 6.19 19.57
C LEU A 504 4.37 4.93 20.25
N GLY A 505 5.11 3.82 20.21
CA GLY A 505 4.66 2.52 20.67
C GLY A 505 4.10 1.64 19.56
N VAL A 506 3.70 0.43 19.94
CA VAL A 506 3.13 -0.58 19.05
C VAL A 506 1.82 -1.07 19.67
N LEU A 507 0.80 -1.31 18.83
CA LEU A 507 -0.51 -1.78 19.24
C LEU A 507 -0.94 -2.97 18.38
N THR A 508 -1.57 -3.97 18.99
CA THR A 508 -2.07 -5.17 18.29
C THR A 508 -3.39 -5.62 18.91
N TYR A 509 -4.42 -5.80 18.10
CA TYR A 509 -5.68 -6.44 18.50
C TYR A 509 -5.51 -7.95 18.73
N VAL A 510 -6.11 -8.48 19.79
CA VAL A 510 -5.97 -9.91 20.16
C VAL A 510 -7.31 -10.64 20.31
N GLY A 511 -8.40 -10.08 19.77
CA GLY A 511 -9.71 -10.72 19.72
C GLY A 511 -10.54 -10.52 21.00
N GLY A 512 -11.86 -10.69 20.90
CA GLY A 512 -12.77 -10.59 22.04
C GLY A 512 -12.72 -9.24 22.76
N ALA A 513 -12.63 -8.13 21.99
CA ALA A 513 -12.53 -6.77 22.50
C ALA A 513 -11.33 -6.53 23.45
N LYS A 514 -10.18 -7.15 23.13
CA LYS A 514 -8.92 -6.99 23.87
C LYS A 514 -7.79 -6.66 22.89
N ALA A 515 -6.83 -5.87 23.37
CA ALA A 515 -5.61 -5.56 22.64
C ALA A 515 -4.39 -5.63 23.57
N VAL A 516 -3.20 -5.53 22.98
CA VAL A 516 -1.94 -5.26 23.67
C VAL A 516 -1.34 -3.97 23.10
N LEU A 517 -0.78 -3.16 23.98
CA LEU A 517 -0.18 -1.87 23.67
C LEU A 517 1.13 -1.75 24.42
N GLN A 518 2.19 -1.42 23.70
CA GLN A 518 3.49 -1.07 24.26
C GLN A 518 3.78 0.40 23.94
N GLY A 519 4.07 1.21 24.96
CA GLY A 519 4.35 2.64 24.79
C GLY A 519 5.77 2.92 24.29
N PRO A 520 6.09 4.19 23.96
CA PRO A 520 7.46 4.60 23.66
C PRO A 520 8.28 4.68 24.96
N ASN A 521 9.49 4.11 24.97
CA ASN A 521 10.45 4.09 26.09
C ASN A 521 10.10 3.16 27.27
N THR A 522 9.87 1.87 26.99
CA THR A 522 9.65 0.84 28.02
C THR A 522 10.94 0.26 28.63
N ASP A 523 12.11 0.77 28.23
CA ASP A 523 13.41 0.31 28.73
C ASP A 523 13.80 0.94 30.09
N ARG A 524 12.95 1.81 30.65
CA ARG A 524 13.13 2.34 32.02
C ARG A 524 12.51 1.41 33.05
N GLU A 525 13.34 0.88 33.96
CA GLU A 525 12.89 0.09 35.11
C GLU A 525 11.85 0.86 35.95
N GLY A 526 10.77 0.17 36.34
CA GLY A 526 9.74 0.68 37.26
C GLY A 526 8.49 1.30 36.62
N MET A 527 8.43 1.52 35.31
CA MET A 527 7.22 1.99 34.60
C MET A 527 6.42 0.81 34.01
N ALA A 528 5.09 0.91 33.99
CA ALA A 528 4.23 -0.11 33.40
C ALA A 528 4.61 -0.35 31.93
N LYS A 529 5.17 -1.53 31.64
CA LYS A 529 5.76 -1.95 30.35
C LYS A 529 4.78 -1.98 29.16
N GLY A 530 3.50 -1.73 29.40
CA GLY A 530 2.45 -1.70 28.39
C GLY A 530 1.07 -1.92 29.00
N LEU A 531 0.05 -1.73 28.18
CA LEU A 531 -1.35 -1.95 28.55
C LEU A 531 -1.87 -3.20 27.83
N LYS A 532 -2.80 -3.92 28.47
CA LYS A 532 -3.42 -5.12 27.88
C LYS A 532 -4.89 -5.22 28.23
N GLY A 533 -5.63 -5.98 27.43
CA GLY A 533 -7.05 -6.24 27.64
C GLY A 533 -7.97 -5.15 27.12
N TRP A 534 -9.10 -4.94 27.80
CA TRP A 534 -10.17 -4.08 27.32
C TRP A 534 -9.79 -2.59 27.27
N ILE A 535 -9.03 -2.10 28.26
CA ILE A 535 -8.53 -0.72 28.27
C ILE A 535 -7.60 -0.48 27.07
N ALA A 536 -6.67 -1.41 26.81
CA ALA A 536 -5.80 -1.34 25.64
C ALA A 536 -6.61 -1.38 24.33
N PHE A 537 -7.70 -2.13 24.28
CA PHE A 537 -8.60 -2.17 23.13
C PHE A 537 -9.31 -0.83 22.88
N LEU A 538 -9.77 -0.14 23.93
CA LEU A 538 -10.34 1.20 23.78
C LEU A 538 -9.30 2.19 23.25
N ILE A 539 -8.06 2.11 23.75
CA ILE A 539 -6.96 2.94 23.24
C ILE A 539 -6.63 2.58 21.79
N TRP A 540 -6.60 1.29 21.43
CA TRP A 540 -6.40 0.82 20.05
C TRP A 540 -7.45 1.41 19.11
N ARG A 541 -8.74 1.37 19.49
CA ARG A 541 -9.83 1.98 18.70
C ARG A 541 -9.68 3.49 18.60
N GLY A 542 -9.40 4.16 19.71
CA GLY A 542 -9.19 5.61 19.76
C GLY A 542 -8.00 6.05 18.89
N ALA A 543 -6.86 5.38 19.03
CA ALA A 543 -5.64 5.67 18.27
C ALA A 543 -5.90 5.56 16.77
N TYR A 544 -6.43 4.42 16.28
CA TYR A 544 -6.69 4.27 14.85
C TYR A 544 -7.76 5.22 14.34
N LEU A 545 -8.80 5.51 15.14
CA LEU A 545 -9.78 6.53 14.77
C LEU A 545 -9.13 7.91 14.58
N THR A 546 -8.24 8.34 15.49
CA THR A 546 -7.54 9.62 15.35
C THR A 546 -6.59 9.66 14.16
N MET A 547 -5.94 8.54 13.85
CA MET A 547 -5.01 8.36 12.74
C MET A 547 -5.70 8.28 11.37
N THR A 548 -6.99 7.94 11.30
CA THR A 548 -7.73 7.99 10.03
C THR A 548 -7.63 9.40 9.43
N LEU A 549 -7.29 9.47 8.13
CA LEU A 549 -6.89 10.72 7.48
C LEU A 549 -8.07 11.62 7.08
N SER A 550 -9.31 11.15 7.15
CA SER A 550 -10.49 11.94 6.76
C SER A 550 -11.52 12.08 7.88
N TRP A 551 -12.17 13.24 7.93
CA TRP A 551 -13.31 13.47 8.80
C TRP A 551 -14.50 12.55 8.48
N ARG A 552 -14.65 12.17 7.22
CA ARG A 552 -15.65 11.19 6.78
C ARG A 552 -15.46 9.86 7.52
N ASN A 553 -14.26 9.28 7.50
CA ASN A 553 -14.03 8.00 8.14
C ASN A 553 -14.01 8.14 9.67
N LYS A 554 -13.59 9.29 10.23
CA LYS A 554 -13.74 9.60 11.67
C LYS A 554 -15.20 9.57 12.15
N PHE A 555 -16.15 9.88 11.27
CA PHE A 555 -17.57 9.81 11.57
C PHE A 555 -18.17 8.43 11.28
N LEU A 556 -17.83 7.82 10.13
CA LEU A 556 -18.42 6.55 9.69
C LEU A 556 -17.90 5.32 10.45
N VAL A 557 -16.62 5.30 10.84
CA VAL A 557 -16.01 4.15 11.52
C VAL A 557 -16.69 3.87 12.87
N PRO A 558 -16.92 4.86 13.77
CA PRO A 558 -17.64 4.62 15.02
C PRO A 558 -19.08 4.17 14.82
N ILE A 559 -19.78 4.74 13.83
CA ILE A 559 -21.15 4.34 13.48
C ILE A 559 -21.18 2.89 13.04
N GLN A 560 -20.23 2.48 12.21
CA GLN A 560 -20.16 1.09 11.77
C GLN A 560 -19.80 0.14 12.92
N TRP A 561 -18.84 0.50 13.77
CA TRP A 561 -18.55 -0.30 14.96
C TRP A 561 -19.77 -0.46 15.87
N LEU A 562 -20.59 0.57 16.00
CA LEU A 562 -21.86 0.50 16.73
C LEU A 562 -22.87 -0.40 16.00
N ALA A 563 -23.03 -0.22 14.68
CA ALA A 563 -23.91 -1.04 13.87
C ALA A 563 -23.55 -2.53 13.97
N VAL A 564 -22.28 -2.89 13.82
CA VAL A 564 -21.79 -4.27 13.99
C VAL A 564 -22.03 -4.78 15.42
N ARG A 565 -21.89 -3.92 16.43
CA ARG A 565 -22.15 -4.29 17.82
C ARG A 565 -23.62 -4.60 18.10
N VAL A 566 -24.54 -3.95 17.39
CA VAL A 566 -26.00 -4.07 17.55
C VAL A 566 -26.59 -5.16 16.65
N PHE A 567 -26.21 -5.17 15.37
CA PHE A 567 -26.81 -6.01 14.32
C PHE A 567 -25.94 -7.20 13.90
N GLY A 568 -24.70 -7.27 14.36
CA GLY A 568 -23.71 -8.23 13.86
C GLY A 568 -23.04 -7.75 12.57
N ARG A 569 -22.10 -8.53 12.07
CA ARG A 569 -21.41 -8.25 10.80
C ARG A 569 -22.33 -8.63 9.63
N ASP A 570 -22.24 -7.88 8.53
CA ASP A 570 -22.85 -8.34 7.28
C ASP A 570 -22.17 -9.66 6.87
N ILE A 571 -22.94 -10.60 6.33
CA ILE A 571 -22.49 -11.93 5.88
C ILE A 571 -22.78 -12.15 4.39
N SER A 572 -23.24 -11.11 3.69
CA SER A 572 -23.51 -11.15 2.27
C SER A 572 -22.24 -11.42 1.47
N ARG A 573 -22.34 -12.28 0.46
CA ARG A 573 -21.25 -12.64 -0.45
C ARG A 573 -21.44 -11.90 -1.78
N PHE A 574 -20.50 -11.01 -2.12
CA PHE A 574 -20.47 -10.26 -3.38
C PHE A 574 -19.10 -10.34 -4.05
#